data_AF-A0A257QAH8-F1
#
_entry.id   AF-A0A257QAH8-F1
#
_cell.length_a   1.000
_cell.length_b   1.000
_cell.length_c   1.000
_cell.angle_alpha   90.00
_cell.angle_beta   90.00
_cell.angle_gamma   90.00
#
_symmetry.space_group_name_H-M   'P 1'
#
loop_
_entity.id
_entity.type
_entity.pdbx_description
1 polymer ?
#
loop_
_entity_poly.entity_id
_entity_poly.type
_entity_poly.pdbx_seq_one_letter_code
_entity_poly.pdbx_strand_id
1 'polypeptide(L)'
;HPLVHFLLNDGLLRARAHPKTRAIAERITLHRGDARQYEGAFIDQNNAIINPIWLVDPMFPERQKSALVKKDMRIFHQLVGEDLDASALFNWARTQSGTRWIVKRPPQAPALNEESPALVITSGRVRFDCYLPVAVSARK
;
A
#
# COMPACT_ATOMS: atom_id res chain seq x y z
N HIS A 1 10.65 -4.62 6.01
CA HIS A 1 11.01 -5.22 7.33
C HIS A 1 11.20 -6.74 7.23
N PRO A 2 12.35 -7.33 7.65
CA PRO A 2 12.64 -8.77 7.49
C PRO A 2 11.66 -9.72 8.20
N LEU A 3 11.30 -9.45 9.47
CA LEU A 3 10.35 -10.31 10.21
C LEU A 3 8.93 -10.27 9.62
N VAL A 4 8.41 -9.09 9.26
CA VAL A 4 7.12 -8.95 8.56
C VAL A 4 7.12 -9.72 7.24
N HIS A 5 8.21 -9.63 6.47
CA HIS A 5 8.35 -10.41 5.23
C HIS A 5 8.29 -11.91 5.51
N PHE A 6 9.01 -12.40 6.53
CA PHE A 6 8.98 -13.82 6.91
C PHE A 6 7.56 -14.28 7.30
N LEU A 7 6.86 -13.53 8.15
CA LEU A 7 5.50 -13.84 8.59
C LEU A 7 4.50 -13.86 7.42
N LEU A 8 4.60 -12.88 6.52
CA LEU A 8 3.74 -12.82 5.33
C LEU A 8 4.05 -13.95 4.34
N ASN A 9 5.32 -14.27 4.14
CA ASN A 9 5.73 -15.38 3.27
C ASN A 9 5.19 -16.72 3.79
N ASP A 10 5.32 -16.99 5.09
CA ASP A 10 4.74 -18.18 5.72
C ASP A 10 3.22 -18.25 5.53
N GLY A 11 2.53 -17.13 5.75
CA GLY A 11 1.08 -17.02 5.51
C GLY A 11 0.70 -17.34 4.06
N LEU A 12 1.44 -16.80 3.08
CA LEU A 12 1.21 -17.07 1.66
C LEU A 12 1.49 -18.53 1.28
N LEU A 13 2.53 -19.16 1.86
CA LEU A 13 2.81 -20.58 1.63
C LEU A 13 1.65 -21.46 2.08
N ARG A 14 1.14 -21.25 3.31
CA ARG A 14 -0.03 -21.97 3.81
C ARG A 14 -1.29 -21.68 3.00
N ALA A 15 -1.48 -20.43 2.57
CA ALA A 15 -2.62 -20.05 1.74
C ALA A 15 -2.61 -20.71 0.35
N ARG A 16 -1.45 -20.92 -0.25
CA ARG A 16 -1.29 -21.67 -1.52
C ARG A 16 -1.58 -23.15 -1.36
N ALA A 17 -1.21 -23.74 -0.23
CA ALA A 17 -1.48 -25.15 0.05
C ALA A 17 -3.00 -25.44 0.20
N HIS A 18 -3.77 -24.48 0.73
CA HIS A 18 -5.18 -24.69 1.05
C HIS A 18 -6.13 -24.42 -0.16
N PRO A 19 -7.03 -25.36 -0.53
CA PRO A 19 -7.86 -25.25 -1.74
C PRO A 19 -8.70 -23.98 -1.84
N LYS A 20 -9.29 -23.51 -0.74
CA LYS A 20 -10.18 -22.32 -0.75
C LYS A 20 -9.44 -21.00 -0.96
N THR A 21 -8.13 -20.96 -0.72
CA THR A 21 -7.32 -19.72 -0.74
C THR A 21 -6.27 -19.72 -1.84
N ARG A 22 -5.98 -20.88 -2.44
CA ARG A 22 -4.94 -21.09 -3.45
C ARG A 22 -5.00 -20.07 -4.58
N ALA A 23 -6.15 -19.98 -5.26
CA ALA A 23 -6.32 -19.08 -6.41
C ALA A 23 -6.15 -17.58 -6.06
N ILE A 24 -6.35 -17.20 -4.80
CA ILE A 24 -6.09 -15.83 -4.35
C ILE A 24 -4.59 -15.64 -4.09
N ALA A 25 -3.97 -16.59 -3.38
CA ALA A 25 -2.56 -16.51 -3.01
C ALA A 25 -1.59 -16.65 -4.20
N GLU A 26 -2.00 -17.32 -5.28
CA GLU A 26 -1.25 -17.40 -6.54
C GLU A 26 -1.17 -16.05 -7.28
N ARG A 27 -2.12 -15.13 -7.02
CA ARG A 27 -2.10 -13.77 -7.57
C ARG A 27 -1.28 -12.78 -6.74
N ILE A 28 -0.69 -13.23 -5.62
CA ILE A 28 0.09 -12.39 -4.71
C ILE A 28 1.56 -12.78 -4.82
N THR A 29 2.37 -11.90 -5.40
CA THR A 29 3.83 -11.99 -5.41
C THR A 29 4.40 -11.11 -4.31
N LEU A 30 5.19 -11.70 -3.42
CA LEU A 30 5.84 -10.98 -2.32
C LEU A 30 7.26 -10.62 -2.74
N HIS A 31 7.57 -9.31 -2.71
CA HIS A 31 8.91 -8.81 -2.96
C HIS A 31 9.59 -8.43 -1.63
N ARG A 32 10.83 -8.88 -1.45
CA ARG A 32 11.67 -8.51 -0.30
C ARG A 32 12.49 -7.28 -0.64
N GLY A 33 12.30 -6.19 0.08
CA GLY A 33 13.12 -4.99 -0.07
C GLY A 33 12.40 -3.75 0.40
N ASP A 34 13.05 -2.61 0.19
CA ASP A 34 12.36 -1.32 0.18
C ASP A 34 11.55 -1.24 -1.12
N ALA A 35 10.27 -0.85 -1.03
CA ALA A 35 9.43 -0.69 -2.22
C ALA A 35 10.05 0.29 -3.22
N ARG A 36 10.79 1.30 -2.74
CA ARG A 36 11.46 2.31 -3.57
C ARG A 36 12.55 1.75 -4.49
N GLN A 37 13.01 0.54 -4.22
CA GLN A 37 14.04 -0.16 -4.98
C GLN A 37 13.43 -1.15 -5.98
N TYR A 38 12.11 -1.14 -6.16
CA TYR A 38 11.46 -1.99 -7.14
C TYR A 38 11.68 -1.46 -8.55
N GLU A 39 12.42 -2.22 -9.37
CA GLU A 39 12.75 -1.88 -10.76
C GLU A 39 12.03 -2.78 -11.79
N GLY A 40 11.14 -3.67 -11.34
CA GLY A 40 10.45 -4.63 -12.20
C GLY A 40 9.33 -4.00 -13.04
N ALA A 41 9.13 -4.49 -14.26
CA ALA A 41 7.90 -4.21 -15.00
C ALA A 41 6.73 -5.03 -14.44
N PHE A 42 5.54 -4.43 -14.41
CA PHE A 42 4.30 -5.19 -14.16
C PHE A 42 3.82 -5.76 -15.48
N ILE A 43 3.74 -7.09 -15.54
CA ILE A 43 3.42 -7.83 -16.77
C ILE A 43 2.19 -8.69 -16.50
N ASP A 44 1.26 -8.74 -17.44
CA ASP A 44 0.09 -9.63 -17.37
C ASP A 44 0.40 -11.06 -17.87
N GLN A 45 -0.63 -11.91 -17.84
CA GLN A 45 -0.53 -13.30 -18.31
C GLN A 45 -0.18 -13.45 -19.81
N ASN A 46 -0.33 -12.39 -20.62
CA ASN A 46 -0.03 -12.36 -22.05
C ASN A 46 1.33 -11.73 -22.34
N ASN A 47 2.17 -11.52 -21.31
CA ASN A 47 3.45 -10.86 -21.40
C ASN A 47 3.37 -9.38 -21.82
N ALA A 48 2.21 -8.72 -21.62
CA ALA A 48 2.03 -7.30 -21.91
C ALA A 48 2.35 -6.44 -20.68
N ILE A 49 3.03 -5.30 -20.90
CA ILE A 49 3.28 -4.32 -19.85
C ILE A 49 1.95 -3.68 -19.44
N ILE A 50 1.65 -3.71 -18.15
CA ILE A 50 0.48 -3.06 -17.57
C ILE A 50 0.89 -1.87 -16.71
N ASN A 51 0.09 -0.80 -16.78
CA ASN A 51 0.23 0.32 -15.86
C ASN A 51 -0.43 -0.04 -14.52
N PRO A 52 0.35 -0.17 -13.43
CA PRO A 52 -0.17 -0.64 -12.15
C PRO A 52 -1.08 0.39 -11.47
N ILE A 53 -1.77 -0.06 -10.43
CA ILE A 53 -2.35 0.80 -9.40
C ILE A 53 -1.45 0.68 -8.16
N TRP A 54 -0.97 1.80 -7.64
CA TRP A 54 -0.16 1.84 -6.43
C TRP A 54 -1.06 2.03 -5.21
N LEU A 55 -0.96 1.14 -4.22
CA LEU A 55 -1.62 1.28 -2.93
C LEU A 55 -0.57 1.45 -1.83
N VAL A 56 -0.65 2.56 -1.10
CA VAL A 56 0.23 2.90 0.01
C VAL A 56 -0.60 2.97 1.29
N ASP A 57 -0.27 2.11 2.26
CA ASP A 57 -0.91 2.06 3.58
C ASP A 57 0.19 2.20 4.64
N PRO A 58 0.64 3.42 4.93
CA PRO A 58 1.69 3.63 5.92
C PRO A 58 1.13 3.37 7.32
N MET A 59 1.98 2.83 8.21
CA MET A 59 1.65 2.65 9.62
C MET A 59 1.48 4.02 10.27
N PHE A 60 0.24 4.43 10.51
CA PHE A 60 -0.06 5.66 11.23
C PHE A 60 0.33 5.56 12.71
N PRO A 61 0.80 6.66 13.32
CA PRO A 61 0.93 6.70 14.78
C PRO A 61 -0.41 6.38 15.45
N GLU A 62 -0.38 5.62 16.55
CA GLU A 62 -1.59 5.24 17.26
C GLU A 62 -2.36 6.47 17.75
N ARG A 63 -3.68 6.47 17.58
CA ARG A 63 -4.53 7.51 18.16
C ARG A 63 -4.52 7.41 19.69
N GLN A 64 -4.47 8.56 20.35
CA GLN A 64 -4.56 8.73 21.81
C GLN A 64 -5.97 8.46 22.39
N LYS A 65 -6.73 7.47 21.91
CA LYS A 65 -8.01 7.09 22.54
C LYS A 65 -7.82 5.84 23.41
N SER A 66 -8.33 5.92 24.63
CA SER A 66 -8.16 4.98 25.76
C SER A 66 -8.73 3.56 25.57
N ALA A 67 -9.28 3.23 24.40
CA ALA A 67 -9.76 1.90 24.10
C ALA A 67 -8.62 1.05 23.55
N LEU A 68 -8.21 0.02 24.29
CA LEU A 68 -7.16 -0.92 23.91
C LEU A 68 -7.39 -1.44 22.48
N VAL A 69 -6.48 -1.08 21.57
CA VAL A 69 -6.41 -1.70 20.25
C VAL A 69 -6.23 -3.21 20.45
N LYS A 70 -6.78 -4.03 19.55
CA LYS A 70 -6.63 -5.50 19.58
C LYS A 70 -5.15 -5.85 19.79
N LYS A 71 -4.86 -6.77 20.72
CA LYS A 71 -3.50 -7.16 21.16
C LYS A 71 -2.53 -7.34 20.00
N ASP A 72 -2.97 -7.97 18.93
CA ASP A 72 -2.17 -8.27 17.74
C ASP A 72 -1.62 -7.01 17.05
N MET A 73 -2.42 -5.93 17.01
CA MET A 73 -1.99 -4.67 16.39
C MET A 73 -0.97 -3.93 17.23
N ARG A 74 -1.08 -4.00 18.57
CA ARG A 74 -0.06 -3.43 19.46
C ARG A 74 1.29 -4.12 19.28
N ILE A 75 1.29 -5.45 19.20
CA ILE A 75 2.51 -6.24 18.94
C ILE A 75 3.10 -5.86 17.58
N PHE A 76 2.25 -5.72 16.55
CA PHE A 76 2.72 -5.34 15.21
C PHE A 76 3.29 -3.92 15.18
N HIS A 77 2.64 -2.95 15.83
CA HIS A 77 3.15 -1.58 15.96
C HIS A 77 4.49 -1.52 16.70
N GLN A 78 4.64 -2.28 17.79
CA GLN A 78 5.91 -2.37 18.52
C GLN A 78 7.03 -2.99 17.68
N LEU A 79 6.68 -3.95 16.81
CA LEU A 79 7.63 -4.62 15.93
C LEU A 79 8.10 -3.72 14.77
N VAL A 80 7.17 -2.99 14.15
CA VAL A 80 7.43 -2.24 12.91
C VAL A 80 7.86 -0.80 13.17
N GLY A 81 7.40 -0.19 14.27
CA GLY A 81 7.64 1.21 14.57
C GLY A 81 6.71 2.16 13.82
N GLU A 82 7.08 3.44 13.82
CA GLU A 82 6.36 4.50 13.08
C GLU A 82 6.95 4.68 11.68
N ASP A 83 6.08 4.80 10.67
CA ASP A 83 6.49 5.08 9.29
C ASP A 83 6.65 6.59 9.07
N LEU A 84 7.81 7.12 9.47
CA LEU A 84 8.16 8.53 9.27
C LEU A 84 8.43 8.87 7.78
N ASP A 85 8.67 7.88 6.93
CA ASP A 85 9.02 8.05 5.52
C ASP A 85 7.85 7.83 4.55
N ALA A 86 6.61 7.77 5.05
CA ALA A 86 5.40 7.60 4.26
C ALA A 86 5.28 8.62 3.10
N SER A 87 5.62 9.89 3.37
CA SER A 87 5.66 10.95 2.34
C SER A 87 6.69 10.69 1.26
N ALA A 88 7.88 10.20 1.64
CA ALA A 88 8.95 9.88 0.70
C ALA A 88 8.59 8.67 -0.18
N LEU A 89 7.99 7.64 0.41
CA LEU A 89 7.48 6.48 -0.32
C LEU A 89 6.40 6.88 -1.33
N PHE A 90 5.46 7.73 -0.93
CA PHE A 90 4.41 8.19 -1.84
C PHE A 90 4.97 9.05 -2.98
N ASN A 91 5.90 9.97 -2.70
CA ASN A 91 6.56 10.78 -3.73
C ASN A 91 7.29 9.89 -4.74
N TRP A 92 8.04 8.90 -4.27
CA TRP A 92 8.67 7.92 -5.16
C TRP A 92 7.63 7.14 -5.98
N ALA A 93 6.53 6.70 -5.36
CA ALA A 93 5.49 5.98 -6.08
C ALA A 93 4.92 6.85 -7.21
N ARG A 94 4.69 8.16 -6.95
CA ARG A 94 4.20 9.13 -7.93
C ARG A 94 5.12 9.32 -9.13
N THR A 95 6.41 8.98 -9.04
CA THR A 95 7.33 9.02 -10.19
C THR A 95 7.31 7.75 -11.03
N GLN A 96 6.68 6.66 -10.56
CA GLN A 96 6.58 5.41 -11.30
C GLN A 96 5.45 5.48 -12.34
N SER A 97 5.42 4.55 -13.30
CA SER A 97 4.26 4.40 -14.19
C SER A 97 3.06 3.87 -13.39
N GLY A 98 1.86 4.34 -13.72
CA GLY A 98 0.65 3.91 -13.01
C GLY A 98 -0.60 4.58 -13.54
N THR A 99 -1.73 3.92 -13.31
CA THR A 99 -3.05 4.48 -13.63
C THR A 99 -3.64 5.26 -12.46
N ARG A 100 -3.29 4.90 -11.21
CA ARG A 100 -3.76 5.52 -9.96
C ARG A 100 -2.75 5.31 -8.84
N TRP A 101 -2.70 6.24 -7.91
CA TRP A 101 -1.99 6.13 -6.63
C TRP A 101 -3.00 6.33 -5.51
N ILE A 102 -3.08 5.38 -4.60
CA ILE A 102 -4.10 5.33 -3.56
C ILE A 102 -3.39 5.32 -2.21
N VAL A 103 -3.71 6.27 -1.35
CA VAL A 103 -3.18 6.33 0.01
C VAL A 103 -4.30 6.04 0.99
N LYS A 104 -4.13 5.00 1.81
CA LYS A 104 -5.06 4.73 2.91
C LYS A 104 -4.79 5.70 4.05
N ARG A 105 -5.83 6.35 4.59
CA ARG A 105 -5.74 7.40 5.61
C ARG A 105 -6.84 7.27 6.67
N PRO A 106 -6.62 7.73 7.91
CA PRO A 106 -7.70 8.01 8.85
C PRO A 106 -8.60 9.17 8.34
N PRO A 107 -9.92 9.16 8.59
CA PRO A 107 -10.84 10.19 8.08
C PRO A 107 -10.50 11.64 8.44
N GLN A 108 -9.81 11.87 9.56
CA GLN A 108 -9.44 13.20 10.05
C GLN A 108 -7.97 13.56 9.81
N ALA A 109 -7.17 12.66 9.25
CA ALA A 109 -5.78 12.98 8.95
C ALA A 109 -5.73 13.97 7.77
N PRO A 110 -4.74 14.87 7.68
CA PRO A 110 -4.56 15.68 6.47
C PRO A 110 -4.30 14.79 5.25
N ALA A 111 -4.49 15.32 4.03
CA ALA A 111 -4.01 14.64 2.83
C ALA A 111 -2.48 14.52 2.87
N LEU A 112 -1.92 13.49 2.24
CA LEU A 112 -0.48 13.32 2.22
C LEU A 112 0.16 14.43 1.37
N ASN A 113 1.20 15.07 1.88
CA ASN A 113 1.90 16.20 1.25
C ASN A 113 1.01 17.41 0.89
N GLU A 114 -0.15 17.54 1.53
CA GLU A 114 -1.15 18.59 1.25
C GLU A 114 -1.66 18.59 -0.21
N GLU A 115 -1.36 17.55 -0.99
CA GLU A 115 -1.86 17.37 -2.35
C GLU A 115 -3.33 16.93 -2.30
N SER A 116 -4.21 17.67 -2.99
CA SER A 116 -5.63 17.34 -3.05
C SER A 116 -5.85 16.09 -3.91
N PRO A 117 -6.42 15.01 -3.35
CA PRO A 117 -6.72 13.81 -4.14
C PRO A 117 -7.83 14.11 -5.15
N ALA A 118 -7.79 13.45 -6.30
CA ALA A 118 -8.81 13.57 -7.35
C ALA A 118 -10.15 12.93 -6.91
N LEU A 119 -10.08 11.91 -6.05
CA LEU A 119 -11.24 11.24 -5.48
C LEU A 119 -10.92 10.79 -4.06
N VAL A 120 -11.90 10.88 -3.16
CA VAL A 120 -11.81 10.32 -1.81
C VAL A 120 -12.91 9.29 -1.62
N ILE A 121 -12.54 8.06 -1.25
CA ILE A 121 -13.48 6.99 -0.92
C ILE A 121 -13.46 6.76 0.59
N THR A 122 -14.56 7.07 1.28
CA THR A 122 -14.65 6.89 2.73
C THR A 122 -15.42 5.61 3.07
N SER A 123 -14.87 4.79 3.97
CA SER A 123 -15.52 3.58 4.49
C SER A 123 -15.27 3.44 5.99
N GLY A 124 -16.28 3.77 6.79
CA GLY A 124 -16.24 3.66 8.24
C GLY A 124 -15.08 4.45 8.87
N ARG A 125 -14.06 3.76 9.38
CA ARG A 125 -12.92 4.35 10.09
C ARG A 125 -11.69 4.60 9.21
N VAL A 126 -11.82 4.40 7.91
CA VAL A 126 -10.74 4.54 6.94
C VAL A 126 -11.25 5.35 5.74
N ARG A 127 -10.38 6.15 5.14
CA ARG A 127 -10.60 6.72 3.80
C ARG A 127 -9.44 6.35 2.88
N PHE A 128 -9.70 6.38 1.59
CA PHE A 128 -8.72 6.18 0.54
C PHE A 128 -8.65 7.44 -0.31
N ASP A 129 -7.50 8.10 -0.28
CA ASP A 129 -7.20 9.30 -1.06
C ASP A 129 -6.63 8.81 -2.41
N CYS A 130 -7.34 9.03 -3.50
CA CYS A 130 -7.00 8.55 -4.85
C CYS A 130 -6.47 9.69 -5.72
N TYR A 131 -5.26 9.51 -6.23
CA TYR A 131 -4.55 10.44 -7.10
C TYR A 131 -4.46 9.87 -8.51
N LEU A 132 -4.66 10.74 -9.51
CA LEU A 132 -4.62 10.39 -10.93
C LEU A 132 -3.30 10.86 -11.57
N PRO A 133 -2.94 10.31 -12.74
CA PRO A 133 -1.85 10.85 -13.54
C PRO A 133 -2.10 12.33 -13.83
N VAL A 134 -1.06 13.15 -13.76
CA VAL A 134 -1.17 14.55 -14.18
C VAL A 134 -1.47 14.53 -15.67
N ALA A 135 -2.61 15.11 -16.07
CA ALA A 135 -2.96 15.20 -17.48
C ALA A 135 -1.86 15.99 -18.19
N VAL A 136 -1.12 15.33 -19.09
CA VAL A 136 -0.22 16.03 -19.99
C VAL A 136 -1.12 16.78 -20.97
N SER A 137 -1.27 18.08 -20.78
CA SER A 137 -1.93 18.91 -21.79
C SER A 137 -1.10 18.80 -23.07
N ALA A 138 -1.65 18.13 -24.08
CA ALA A 138 -1.08 18.17 -25.41
C ALA A 138 -1.11 19.62 -25.88
N ARG A 139 0.04 20.30 -25.83
CA ARG A 139 0.22 21.59 -26.50
C ARG A 139 0.00 21.32 -28.00
N LYS A 140 -1.09 21.86 -28.55
CA LYS A 140 -1.23 22.08 -29.99
C LYS A 140 -0.37 23.27 -30.38
#